data_AF-A0A974TTV6-F1
#
_entry.id   AF-A0A974TTV6-F1
#
_cell.length_a   1.000
_cell.length_b   1.000
_cell.length_c   1.000
_cell.angle_alpha   90.00
_cell.angle_beta   90.00
_cell.angle_gamma   90.00
#
_symmetry.space_group_name_H-M   'P 1'
#
loop_
_entity.id
_entity.type
_entity.pdbx_description
1 polymer ?
#
loop_
_entity_poly.entity_id
_entity_poly.type
_entity_poly.pdbx_seq_one_letter_code
_entity_poly.pdbx_strand_id
1 'polypeptide(L)'
;MVSYVHRGRAAVANGLAEATLWLMAGLHVLAALSFVAVLFAAAQADAAEEPASCGGANILAEIQESDPAMYQRLVEEAGAAPNGKGIFWKVEKEGTAPSYLLGTMHVTDPRVLAMPEAARSAYAAASTVVIESDEIADEKKAATALLAHPELTMFMDGRTITDLLDKHDVEVLSAGLKKRGLSLAAVSRMKPWMLASFVALPACELARKAAGASFLDQKLAKDAIADGKTLKGLETLLEQISSLDSLPLEPQLEGLVQTVALGDQLNDVIETMSQLYLAGDIGMIMPMMRAAVAEDEDGTGYADFEQRIIIDRNHRMAERGAPILDGGNVFMAVGALHLPGEEGLIELFRKQGFVITRVQ
;
A
#
# COMPACT_ATOMS: atom_id res chain seq x y z
N MET A 1 -55.34 -68.41 28.79
CA MET A 1 -55.62 -67.01 28.35
C MET A 1 -54.64 -65.96 28.89
N VAL A 2 -53.85 -66.24 29.94
CA VAL A 2 -52.92 -65.25 30.56
C VAL A 2 -51.61 -65.03 29.78
N SER A 3 -51.15 -66.00 28.99
CA SER A 3 -49.85 -65.92 28.27
C SER A 3 -49.89 -65.06 26.99
N TYR A 4 -51.06 -64.88 26.36
CA TYR A 4 -51.19 -64.10 25.12
C TYR A 4 -51.22 -62.58 25.37
N VAL A 5 -51.77 -62.15 26.51
CA VAL A 5 -51.87 -60.73 26.89
C VAL A 5 -50.49 -60.15 27.25
N HIS A 6 -49.58 -60.95 27.81
CA HIS A 6 -48.24 -60.50 28.15
C HIS A 6 -47.33 -60.28 26.92
N ARG A 7 -47.47 -61.10 25.87
CA ARG A 7 -46.70 -60.92 24.62
C ARG A 7 -47.13 -59.68 23.83
N GLY A 8 -48.42 -59.37 23.81
CA GLY A 8 -48.94 -58.15 23.14
C GLY A 8 -48.47 -56.85 23.81
N ARG A 9 -48.44 -56.81 25.15
CA ARG A 9 -47.95 -55.65 25.91
C ARG A 9 -46.44 -55.41 25.74
N ALA A 10 -45.64 -56.47 25.67
CA ALA A 10 -44.20 -56.36 25.45
C ALA A 10 -43.87 -55.86 24.02
N ALA A 11 -44.62 -56.30 23.01
CA ALA A 11 -44.43 -55.84 21.63
C ALA A 11 -44.78 -54.35 21.45
N VAL A 12 -45.87 -53.88 22.08
CA VAL A 12 -46.25 -52.46 22.05
C VAL A 12 -45.23 -51.59 22.82
N ALA A 13 -44.72 -52.07 23.95
CA ALA A 13 -43.68 -51.37 24.71
C ALA A 13 -42.37 -51.24 23.93
N ASN A 14 -41.94 -52.30 23.22
CA ASN A 14 -40.77 -52.24 22.34
C ASN A 14 -40.98 -51.28 21.16
N GLY A 15 -42.14 -51.30 20.51
CA GLY A 15 -42.45 -50.38 19.42
C GLY A 15 -42.45 -48.91 19.86
N LEU A 16 -42.96 -48.61 21.06
CA LEU A 16 -42.90 -47.28 21.65
C LEU A 16 -41.47 -46.86 22.02
N ALA A 17 -40.65 -47.79 22.54
CA ALA A 17 -39.25 -47.52 22.85
C ALA A 17 -38.43 -47.22 21.58
N GLU A 18 -38.60 -48.02 20.52
CA GLU A 18 -37.97 -47.76 19.22
C GLU A 18 -38.42 -46.44 18.61
N ALA A 19 -39.72 -46.15 18.61
CA ALA A 19 -40.24 -44.87 18.13
C ALA A 19 -39.67 -43.68 18.91
N THR A 20 -39.50 -43.81 20.23
CA THR A 20 -38.91 -42.77 21.10
C THR A 20 -37.42 -42.59 20.82
N LEU A 21 -36.67 -43.67 20.57
CA LEU A 21 -35.26 -43.62 20.17
C LEU A 21 -35.09 -42.94 18.80
N TRP A 22 -35.94 -43.26 17.82
CA TRP A 22 -35.93 -42.60 16.51
C TRP A 22 -36.30 -41.12 16.58
N LEU A 23 -37.26 -40.75 17.43
CA LEU A 23 -37.61 -39.36 17.71
C LEU A 23 -36.43 -38.59 18.33
N MET A 24 -35.76 -39.19 19.32
CA MET A 24 -34.56 -38.58 19.91
C MET A 24 -33.45 -38.44 18.87
N ALA A 25 -33.16 -39.47 18.09
CA ALA A 25 -32.17 -39.40 17.02
C ALA A 25 -32.50 -38.30 15.99
N GLY A 26 -33.76 -38.21 15.56
CA GLY A 26 -34.23 -37.15 14.65
C GLY A 26 -34.06 -35.75 15.24
N LEU A 27 -34.32 -35.57 16.54
CA LEU A 27 -34.15 -34.29 17.23
C LEU A 27 -32.67 -33.87 17.28
N HIS A 28 -31.75 -34.82 17.51
CA HIS A 28 -30.31 -34.54 17.52
C HIS A 28 -29.78 -34.21 16.12
N VAL A 29 -30.27 -34.88 15.08
CA VAL A 29 -29.93 -34.56 13.68
C VAL A 29 -30.43 -33.16 13.30
N LEU A 30 -31.68 -32.83 13.65
CA LEU A 30 -32.22 -31.48 13.45
C LEU A 30 -31.41 -30.41 14.20
N ALA A 31 -31.01 -30.68 15.44
CA ALA A 31 -30.15 -29.79 16.21
C ALA A 31 -28.79 -29.59 15.53
N ALA A 32 -28.15 -30.67 15.07
CA ALA A 32 -26.88 -30.60 14.34
C ALA A 32 -27.00 -29.81 13.02
N LEU A 33 -28.06 -30.03 12.24
CA LEU A 33 -28.33 -29.28 11.01
C LEU A 33 -28.58 -27.80 11.29
N SER A 34 -29.33 -27.48 12.36
CA SER A 34 -29.55 -26.09 12.77
C SER A 34 -28.25 -25.41 13.21
N PHE A 35 -27.37 -26.13 13.92
CA PHE A 35 -26.07 -25.62 14.32
C PHE A 35 -25.16 -25.35 13.11
N VAL A 36 -25.13 -26.27 12.13
CA VAL A 36 -24.39 -26.05 10.88
C VAL A 36 -24.93 -24.86 10.10
N ALA A 37 -26.25 -24.69 10.01
CA ALA A 37 -26.86 -23.55 9.36
C ALA A 37 -26.53 -22.22 10.06
N VAL A 38 -26.52 -22.20 11.40
CA VAL A 38 -26.10 -21.03 12.20
C VAL A 38 -24.62 -20.72 11.98
N LEU A 39 -23.75 -21.74 11.96
CA LEU A 39 -22.33 -21.56 11.65
C LEU A 39 -22.12 -21.00 10.24
N PHE A 40 -22.89 -21.48 9.26
CA PHE A 40 -22.79 -21.00 7.88
C PHE A 40 -23.31 -19.56 7.73
N ALA A 41 -24.40 -19.21 8.42
CA ALA A 41 -24.93 -17.85 8.46
C ALA A 41 -23.99 -16.89 9.20
N ALA A 42 -23.37 -17.32 10.31
CA ALA A 42 -22.36 -16.54 11.04
C ALA A 42 -21.11 -16.32 10.17
N ALA A 43 -20.64 -17.35 9.46
CA ALA A 43 -19.51 -17.24 8.56
C ALA A 43 -19.77 -16.30 7.36
N GLN A 44 -21.03 -16.17 6.91
CA GLN A 44 -21.41 -15.18 5.89
C GLN A 44 -21.62 -13.77 6.46
N ALA A 45 -22.02 -13.65 7.73
CA ALA A 45 -22.15 -12.35 8.40
C ALA A 45 -20.78 -11.71 8.71
N ASP A 46 -19.75 -12.52 8.96
CA ASP A 46 -18.35 -12.07 9.08
C ASP A 46 -17.68 -11.80 7.72
N ALA A 47 -18.31 -12.22 6.61
CA ALA A 47 -17.99 -11.76 5.26
C ALA A 47 -18.70 -10.44 4.93
N ALA A 48 -19.06 -9.64 5.94
CA ALA A 48 -19.35 -8.23 5.77
C ALA A 48 -18.19 -7.58 5.01
N GLU A 49 -18.50 -6.79 3.98
CA GLU A 49 -17.55 -6.07 3.12
C GLU A 49 -16.33 -5.63 3.93
N GLU A 50 -15.14 -6.13 3.58
CA GLU A 50 -13.91 -5.56 4.14
C GLU A 50 -14.01 -4.04 3.99
N PRO A 51 -13.85 -3.26 5.08
CA PRO A 51 -14.03 -1.82 5.00
C PRO A 51 -13.11 -1.30 3.90
N ALA A 52 -13.62 -0.44 3.02
CA ALA A 52 -12.86 0.06 1.88
C ALA A 52 -11.56 0.76 2.31
N SER A 53 -11.56 1.41 3.48
CA SER A 53 -10.33 1.94 4.10
C SER A 53 -9.89 1.12 5.30
N CYS A 54 -8.62 1.27 5.67
CA CYS A 54 -8.07 0.71 6.91
C CYS A 54 -8.46 1.51 8.17
N GLY A 55 -9.46 2.37 8.07
CA GLY A 55 -9.81 3.36 9.10
C GLY A 55 -8.82 4.53 9.13
N GLY A 56 -9.04 5.45 10.07
CA GLY A 56 -8.23 6.65 10.26
C GLY A 56 -9.03 7.94 10.13
N ALA A 57 -8.57 8.99 10.79
CA ALA A 57 -9.05 10.36 10.66
C ALA A 57 -8.18 11.16 9.67
N ASN A 58 -8.75 12.23 9.12
CA ASN A 58 -7.99 13.15 8.29
C ASN A 58 -7.22 14.14 9.18
N ILE A 59 -5.90 14.00 9.23
CA ILE A 59 -5.00 14.82 10.04
C ILE A 59 -5.10 16.30 9.66
N LEU A 60 -5.28 16.61 8.37
CA LEU A 60 -5.40 18.00 7.92
C LEU A 60 -6.69 18.67 8.41
N ALA A 61 -7.77 17.90 8.58
CA ALA A 61 -8.99 18.44 9.19
C ALA A 61 -8.76 18.78 10.67
N GLU A 62 -8.04 17.93 11.40
CA GLU A 62 -7.67 18.21 12.79
C GLU A 62 -6.72 19.42 12.91
N ILE A 63 -5.70 19.51 12.05
CA ILE A 63 -4.79 20.68 12.01
C ILE A 63 -5.58 21.95 11.67
N GLN A 64 -6.52 21.89 10.72
CA GLN A 64 -7.35 23.05 10.37
C GLN A 64 -8.14 23.59 11.55
N GLU A 65 -8.63 22.73 12.44
CA GLU A 65 -9.38 23.11 13.63
C GLU A 65 -8.47 23.55 14.79
N SER A 66 -7.36 22.83 15.02
CA SER A 66 -6.48 23.02 16.17
C SER A 66 -5.39 24.08 15.98
N ASP A 67 -4.80 24.15 14.78
CA ASP A 67 -3.81 25.15 14.38
C ASP A 67 -4.09 25.66 12.94
N PRO A 68 -5.07 26.57 12.78
CA PRO A 68 -5.41 27.13 11.48
C PRO A 68 -4.24 27.83 10.79
N ALA A 69 -3.28 28.36 11.56
CA ALA A 69 -2.12 29.04 11.00
C ALA A 69 -1.13 28.04 10.37
N MET A 70 -0.92 26.89 11.01
CA MET A 70 -0.17 25.78 10.40
C MET A 70 -0.87 25.28 9.16
N TYR A 71 -2.18 25.02 9.22
CA TYR A 71 -2.93 24.57 8.05
C TYR A 71 -2.76 25.50 6.85
N GLN A 72 -2.85 26.83 7.04
CA GLN A 72 -2.64 27.79 5.96
C GLN A 72 -1.22 27.74 5.39
N ARG A 73 -0.18 27.58 6.22
CA ARG A 73 1.20 27.41 5.73
C ARG A 73 1.35 26.17 4.84
N LEU A 74 0.76 25.05 5.24
CA LEU A 74 0.78 23.81 4.45
C LEU A 74 0.06 23.98 3.11
N VAL A 75 -1.08 24.68 3.11
CA VAL A 75 -1.83 24.99 1.87
C VAL A 75 -1.04 25.92 0.96
N GLU A 76 -0.37 26.94 1.49
CA GLU A 76 0.49 27.85 0.73
C GLU A 76 1.68 27.11 0.11
N GLU A 77 2.37 26.26 0.88
CA GLU A 77 3.48 25.42 0.40
C GLU A 77 3.01 24.46 -0.71
N ALA A 78 1.92 23.74 -0.48
CA ALA A 78 1.34 22.83 -1.48
C ALA A 78 0.87 23.56 -2.75
N GLY A 79 0.38 24.79 -2.60
CA GLY A 79 -0.05 25.65 -3.71
C GLY A 79 1.10 26.24 -4.52
N ALA A 80 2.29 26.34 -3.94
CA ALA A 80 3.49 26.82 -4.62
C ALA A 80 4.11 25.75 -5.54
N ALA A 81 3.88 24.47 -5.28
CA ALA A 81 4.39 23.37 -6.09
C ALA A 81 3.67 23.27 -7.45
N PRO A 82 4.38 23.43 -8.59
CA PRO A 82 3.80 23.21 -9.91
C PRO A 82 3.17 21.81 -10.01
N ASN A 83 2.02 21.73 -10.66
CA ASN A 83 1.32 20.47 -10.89
C ASN A 83 0.96 19.69 -9.60
N GLY A 84 0.86 20.35 -8.44
CA GLY A 84 0.41 19.76 -7.17
C GLY A 84 -1.05 19.29 -7.15
N LYS A 85 -1.79 19.45 -8.26
CA LYS A 85 -3.21 19.12 -8.41
C LYS A 85 -3.46 18.23 -9.63
N GLY A 86 -3.98 17.03 -9.42
CA GLY A 86 -4.36 16.04 -10.41
C GLY A 86 -3.38 14.87 -10.49
N ILE A 87 -3.94 13.67 -10.65
CA ILE A 87 -3.15 12.43 -10.79
C ILE A 87 -3.08 11.90 -12.22
N PHE A 88 -3.87 12.43 -13.16
CA PHE A 88 -3.94 11.89 -14.51
C PHE A 88 -3.67 12.94 -15.58
N TRP A 89 -2.75 12.62 -16.48
CA TRP A 89 -2.16 13.57 -17.41
C TRP A 89 -2.07 12.95 -18.81
N LYS A 90 -2.38 13.75 -19.83
CA LYS A 90 -2.18 13.42 -21.23
C LYS A 90 -0.82 13.96 -21.68
N VAL A 91 -0.06 13.14 -22.38
CA VAL A 91 1.30 13.42 -22.85
C VAL A 91 1.29 13.37 -24.37
N GLU A 92 1.59 14.48 -25.02
CA GLU A 92 1.50 14.63 -26.47
C GLU A 92 2.82 15.12 -27.07
N LYS A 93 3.13 14.62 -28.27
CA LYS A 93 4.20 15.10 -29.12
C LYS A 93 3.72 15.05 -30.57
N GLU A 94 4.12 16.04 -31.37
CA GLU A 94 3.69 16.13 -32.76
C GLU A 94 4.12 14.87 -33.54
N GLY A 95 3.18 14.28 -34.29
CA GLY A 95 3.44 13.11 -35.13
C GLY A 95 3.34 11.76 -34.43
N THR A 96 2.99 11.71 -33.14
CA THR A 96 2.81 10.45 -32.39
C THR A 96 1.40 10.34 -31.81
N ALA A 97 0.95 9.11 -31.56
CA ALA A 97 -0.30 8.88 -30.83
C ALA A 97 -0.15 9.35 -29.38
N PRO A 98 -1.20 9.93 -28.76
CA PRO A 98 -1.12 10.43 -27.40
C PRO A 98 -0.75 9.31 -26.43
N SER A 99 0.06 9.65 -25.45
CA SER A 99 0.39 8.84 -24.29
C SER A 99 -0.27 9.42 -23.04
N TYR A 100 -0.23 8.69 -21.94
CA TYR A 100 -0.85 9.10 -20.68
C TYR A 100 0.06 8.77 -19.51
N LEU A 101 0.01 9.61 -18.48
CA LEU A 101 0.76 9.49 -17.24
C LEU A 101 -0.21 9.52 -16.05
N LEU A 102 -0.23 8.43 -15.28
CA LEU A 102 -1.02 8.27 -14.08
C LEU A 102 -0.10 8.26 -12.85
N GLY A 103 -0.43 9.08 -11.86
CA GLY A 103 0.10 8.99 -10.51
C GLY A 103 -0.58 7.85 -9.76
N THR A 104 0.19 6.96 -9.15
CA THR A 104 -0.29 5.80 -8.37
C THR A 104 0.05 5.97 -6.89
N MET A 105 -0.50 5.10 -6.05
CA MET A 105 -0.16 5.01 -4.63
C MET A 105 -0.07 3.53 -4.24
N HIS A 106 0.99 3.16 -3.51
CA HIS A 106 1.33 1.75 -3.20
C HIS A 106 0.54 1.19 -2.00
N VAL A 107 -0.78 1.36 -2.02
CA VAL A 107 -1.72 0.77 -1.05
C VAL A 107 -2.73 -0.14 -1.75
N THR A 108 -3.36 -1.01 -0.97
CA THR A 108 -4.35 -1.99 -1.42
C THR A 108 -5.80 -1.51 -1.20
N ASP A 109 -5.98 -0.23 -0.82
CA ASP A 109 -7.29 0.41 -0.70
C ASP A 109 -8.07 0.39 -2.03
N PRO A 110 -9.25 -0.25 -2.10
CA PRO A 110 -10.04 -0.33 -3.32
C PRO A 110 -10.41 1.02 -3.94
N ARG A 111 -10.51 2.10 -3.15
CA ARG A 111 -10.75 3.46 -3.65
C ARG A 111 -9.56 3.95 -4.49
N VAL A 112 -8.34 3.65 -4.04
CA VAL A 112 -7.08 3.99 -4.75
C VAL A 112 -6.87 3.10 -5.97
N LEU A 113 -7.24 1.82 -5.88
CA LEU A 113 -7.18 0.88 -7.01
C LEU A 113 -8.18 1.22 -8.13
N ALA A 114 -9.26 1.93 -7.80
CA ALA A 114 -10.24 2.38 -8.78
C ALA A 114 -9.68 3.57 -9.59
N MET A 115 -9.12 3.27 -10.77
CA MET A 115 -8.67 4.30 -11.69
C MET A 115 -9.83 5.19 -12.18
N PRO A 116 -9.58 6.50 -12.40
CA PRO A 116 -10.52 7.37 -13.10
C PRO A 116 -10.93 6.78 -14.46
N GLU A 117 -12.17 7.02 -14.91
CA GLU A 117 -12.68 6.47 -16.17
C GLU A 117 -11.78 6.77 -17.37
N ALA A 118 -11.28 8.01 -17.45
CA ALA A 118 -10.38 8.43 -18.51
C ALA A 118 -9.06 7.63 -18.49
N ALA A 119 -8.54 7.30 -17.29
CA ALA A 119 -7.34 6.48 -17.14
C ALA A 119 -7.59 5.02 -17.54
N ARG A 120 -8.75 4.44 -17.20
CA ARG A 120 -9.14 3.11 -17.66
C ARG A 120 -9.24 3.03 -19.19
N SER A 121 -9.87 4.03 -19.80
CA SER A 121 -9.99 4.12 -21.26
C SER A 121 -8.63 4.28 -21.95
N ALA A 122 -7.75 5.12 -21.39
CA ALA A 122 -6.39 5.31 -21.89
C ALA A 122 -5.55 4.02 -21.78
N TYR A 123 -5.61 3.33 -20.64
CA TYR A 123 -4.95 2.04 -20.45
C TYR A 123 -5.40 1.01 -21.49
N ALA A 124 -6.72 0.90 -21.72
CA ALA A 124 -7.28 -0.03 -22.67
C ALA A 124 -6.76 0.22 -24.09
N ALA A 125 -6.65 1.49 -24.51
CA ALA A 125 -6.17 1.90 -25.82
C ALA A 125 -4.65 1.76 -26.01
N ALA A 126 -3.87 1.82 -24.93
CA ALA A 126 -2.40 1.79 -25.00
C ALA A 126 -1.86 0.42 -25.47
N SER A 127 -0.79 0.44 -26.27
CA SER A 127 -0.05 -0.76 -26.67
C SER A 127 1.13 -1.06 -25.75
N THR A 128 1.62 -0.05 -25.05
CA THR A 128 2.75 -0.15 -24.13
C THR A 128 2.33 0.36 -22.76
N VAL A 129 2.63 -0.40 -21.71
CA VAL A 129 2.47 0.00 -20.32
C VAL A 129 3.86 0.19 -19.73
N VAL A 130 4.09 1.35 -19.13
CA VAL A 130 5.33 1.68 -18.43
C VAL A 130 5.02 1.82 -16.95
N ILE A 131 5.81 1.17 -16.11
CA ILE A 131 5.76 1.31 -14.65
C ILE A 131 7.14 1.64 -14.09
N GLU A 132 7.22 1.99 -12.81
CA GLU A 132 8.52 2.27 -12.19
C GLU A 132 9.48 1.09 -12.32
N SER A 133 9.05 -0.12 -11.97
CA SER A 133 9.85 -1.33 -12.18
C SER A 133 8.99 -2.48 -12.70
N ASP A 134 9.34 -3.02 -13.86
CA ASP A 134 8.66 -4.19 -14.45
C ASP A 134 8.88 -5.48 -13.67
N GLU A 135 9.88 -5.50 -12.78
CA GLU A 135 10.19 -6.62 -11.93
C GLU A 135 9.11 -6.90 -10.87
N ILE A 136 8.25 -5.92 -10.55
CA ILE A 136 7.12 -6.10 -9.61
C ILE A 136 6.05 -7.07 -10.14
N ALA A 137 6.05 -7.34 -11.45
CA ALA A 137 5.16 -8.33 -12.05
C ALA A 137 5.53 -9.77 -11.63
N ASP A 138 6.78 -10.00 -11.21
CA ASP A 138 7.26 -11.29 -10.74
C ASP A 138 7.85 -11.18 -9.32
N GLU A 139 7.01 -11.50 -8.33
CA GLU A 139 7.37 -11.46 -6.91
C GLU A 139 8.56 -12.37 -6.57
N LYS A 140 8.77 -13.47 -7.30
CA LYS A 140 9.93 -14.34 -7.07
C LYS A 140 11.21 -13.69 -7.56
N LYS A 141 11.16 -13.02 -8.72
CA LYS A 141 12.28 -12.24 -9.24
C LYS A 141 12.63 -11.10 -8.29
N ALA A 142 11.62 -10.38 -7.80
CA ALA A 142 11.79 -9.31 -6.81
C ALA A 142 12.46 -9.82 -5.51
N ALA A 143 11.94 -10.91 -4.94
CA ALA A 143 12.53 -11.52 -3.74
C ALA A 143 13.97 -12.01 -3.98
N THR A 144 14.25 -12.58 -5.15
CA THR A 144 15.59 -13.05 -5.51
C THR A 144 16.58 -11.90 -5.63
N ALA A 145 16.18 -10.77 -6.23
CA ALA A 145 17.02 -9.58 -6.32
C ALA A 145 17.38 -9.03 -4.92
N LEU A 146 16.40 -8.99 -4.01
CA LEU A 146 16.64 -8.56 -2.62
C LEU A 146 17.61 -9.49 -1.88
N LEU A 147 17.44 -10.81 -2.03
CA LEU A 147 18.29 -11.82 -1.40
C LEU A 147 19.71 -11.87 -1.96
N ALA A 148 19.90 -11.46 -3.22
CA ALA A 148 21.21 -11.39 -3.86
C ALA A 148 22.08 -10.24 -3.31
N HIS A 149 21.44 -9.23 -2.69
CA HIS A 149 22.09 -8.03 -2.17
C HIS A 149 21.78 -7.81 -0.67
N PRO A 150 22.18 -8.76 0.21
CA PRO A 150 21.91 -8.66 1.64
C PRO A 150 22.54 -7.40 2.27
N GLU A 151 23.63 -6.88 1.70
CA GLU A 151 24.31 -5.66 2.14
C GLU A 151 23.45 -4.40 2.03
N LEU A 152 22.41 -4.41 1.20
CA LEU A 152 21.48 -3.29 1.07
C LEU A 152 20.38 -3.31 2.15
N THR A 153 20.12 -4.47 2.74
CA THR A 153 18.98 -4.68 3.66
C THR A 153 19.41 -5.01 5.08
N MET A 154 20.65 -5.46 5.27
CA MET A 154 21.19 -5.95 6.53
C MET A 154 22.55 -5.30 6.83
N PHE A 155 22.87 -5.13 8.11
CA PHE A 155 24.22 -4.84 8.57
C PHE A 155 25.11 -6.08 8.43
N MET A 156 26.15 -5.96 7.60
CA MET A 156 27.07 -7.07 7.28
C MET A 156 28.32 -7.10 8.19
N ASP A 157 28.51 -6.07 9.02
CA ASP A 157 29.66 -5.90 9.91
C ASP A 157 29.40 -6.38 11.35
N GLY A 158 28.25 -7.00 11.59
CA GLY A 158 27.85 -7.53 12.89
C GLY A 158 27.18 -6.51 13.81
N ARG A 159 27.08 -5.24 13.41
CA ARG A 159 26.27 -4.25 14.12
C ARG A 159 24.79 -4.64 14.08
N THR A 160 24.07 -4.10 15.05
CA THR A 160 22.63 -4.19 15.18
C THR A 160 22.03 -2.81 15.34
N ILE A 161 20.74 -2.69 15.05
CA ILE A 161 19.99 -1.44 15.27
C ILE A 161 20.10 -0.95 16.72
N THR A 162 20.20 -1.87 17.68
CA THR A 162 20.34 -1.55 19.11
C THR A 162 21.72 -1.00 19.49
N ASP A 163 22.74 -1.17 18.64
CA ASP A 163 24.05 -0.55 18.86
C ASP A 163 24.07 0.94 18.45
N LEU A 164 23.05 1.37 17.70
CA LEU A 164 22.98 2.70 17.07
C LEU A 164 21.91 3.60 17.69
N LEU A 165 21.01 3.04 18.48
CA LEU A 165 19.92 3.74 19.15
C LEU A 165 20.25 3.93 20.63
N ASP A 166 19.71 5.00 21.22
CA ASP A 166 19.76 5.16 22.67
C ASP A 166 18.79 4.21 23.37
N LYS A 167 18.83 4.18 24.70
CA LYS A 167 17.99 3.26 25.48
C LYS A 167 16.49 3.54 25.30
N HIS A 168 16.09 4.80 25.18
CA HIS A 168 14.71 5.19 25.02
C HIS A 168 14.18 4.71 23.67
N ASP A 169 14.93 4.96 22.59
CA ASP A 169 14.55 4.57 21.24
C ASP A 169 14.50 3.05 21.05
N VAL A 170 15.40 2.31 21.71
CA VAL A 170 15.32 0.84 21.74
C VAL A 170 14.02 0.36 22.39
N GLU A 171 13.56 1.02 23.47
CA GLU A 171 12.29 0.69 24.12
C GLU A 171 11.09 1.01 23.23
N VAL A 172 11.09 2.16 22.55
CA VAL A 172 10.06 2.57 21.58
C VAL A 172 9.99 1.57 20.41
N LEU A 173 11.13 1.29 19.77
CA LEU A 173 11.24 0.34 18.66
C LEU A 173 10.74 -1.06 19.07
N SER A 174 11.20 -1.56 20.21
CA SER A 174 10.81 -2.89 20.73
C SER A 174 9.31 -2.99 20.97
N ALA A 175 8.69 -1.97 21.56
CA ALA A 175 7.24 -1.93 21.79
C ALA A 175 6.46 -1.89 20.48
N GLY A 176 6.91 -1.08 19.51
CA GLY A 176 6.28 -0.97 18.19
C GLY A 176 6.33 -2.24 17.36
N LEU A 177 7.49 -2.90 17.35
CA LEU A 177 7.68 -4.20 16.68
C LEU A 177 6.79 -5.28 17.30
N LYS A 178 6.71 -5.31 18.64
CA LYS A 178 5.88 -6.28 19.37
C LYS A 178 4.40 -6.17 19.02
N LYS A 179 3.87 -4.94 18.86
CA LYS A 179 2.49 -4.71 18.41
C LYS A 179 2.21 -5.32 17.02
N ARG A 180 3.24 -5.43 16.18
CA ARG A 180 3.19 -5.99 14.83
C ARG A 180 3.62 -7.47 14.76
N GLY A 181 3.78 -8.13 15.92
CA GLY A 181 4.20 -9.53 15.98
C GLY A 181 5.67 -9.77 15.62
N LEU A 182 6.48 -8.71 15.52
CA LEU A 182 7.91 -8.80 15.21
C LEU A 182 8.73 -8.79 16.50
N SER A 183 9.75 -9.66 16.56
CA SER A 183 10.73 -9.68 17.65
C SER A 183 11.94 -8.82 17.26
N LEU A 184 12.34 -7.88 18.11
CA LEU A 184 13.54 -7.07 17.91
C LEU A 184 14.77 -7.96 17.64
N ALA A 185 14.92 -9.08 18.35
CA ALA A 185 16.04 -9.99 18.15
C ALA A 185 16.04 -10.67 16.76
N ALA A 186 14.88 -10.85 16.14
CA ALA A 186 14.77 -11.48 14.81
C ALA A 186 15.12 -10.50 13.68
N VAL A 187 14.97 -9.19 13.92
CA VAL A 187 15.13 -8.15 12.90
C VAL A 187 16.26 -7.17 13.22
N SER A 188 17.00 -7.37 14.32
CA SER A 188 17.99 -6.40 14.83
C SER A 188 19.15 -6.12 13.87
N ARG A 189 19.40 -7.00 12.90
CA ARG A 189 20.42 -6.81 11.86
C ARG A 189 19.90 -6.11 10.61
N MET A 190 18.59 -5.91 10.48
CA MET A 190 18.05 -5.16 9.35
C MET A 190 18.48 -3.70 9.45
N LYS A 191 18.75 -3.08 8.30
CA LYS A 191 18.99 -1.64 8.22
C LYS A 191 17.72 -0.84 8.57
N PRO A 192 17.85 0.41 9.04
CA PRO A 192 16.69 1.13 9.58
C PRO A 192 15.60 1.38 8.52
N TRP A 193 15.96 1.72 7.27
CA TRP A 193 14.98 1.90 6.19
C TRP A 193 14.12 0.64 5.93
N MET A 194 14.72 -0.55 6.07
CA MET A 194 14.05 -1.84 5.87
C MET A 194 13.05 -2.09 7.00
N LEU A 195 13.45 -1.81 8.25
CA LEU A 195 12.53 -1.87 9.39
C LEU A 195 11.39 -0.86 9.25
N ALA A 196 11.70 0.37 8.83
CA ALA A 196 10.72 1.43 8.62
C ALA A 196 9.65 0.98 7.61
N SER A 197 10.07 0.36 6.50
CA SER A 197 9.17 -0.22 5.50
C SER A 197 8.19 -1.26 6.06
N PHE A 198 8.62 -2.08 7.03
CA PHE A 198 7.74 -3.05 7.69
C PHE A 198 6.75 -2.41 8.67
N VAL A 199 7.17 -1.35 9.38
CA VAL A 199 6.33 -0.71 10.39
C VAL A 199 5.42 0.38 9.82
N ALA A 200 5.72 0.90 8.62
CA ALA A 200 4.96 1.94 7.92
C ALA A 200 3.63 1.46 7.30
N LEU A 201 3.30 0.17 7.37
CA LEU A 201 2.01 -0.34 6.88
C LEU A 201 1.01 -0.56 8.04
N PRO A 202 -0.22 -0.04 7.92
CA PRO A 202 -1.34 -0.42 8.77
C PRO A 202 -1.58 -1.93 8.80
N ALA A 203 -2.11 -2.44 9.91
CA ALA A 203 -2.43 -3.86 10.06
C ALA A 203 -3.42 -4.37 8.99
N CYS A 204 -4.36 -3.53 8.56
CA CYS A 204 -5.31 -3.86 7.49
C CYS A 204 -4.62 -3.97 6.11
N GLU A 205 -3.64 -3.13 5.79
CA GLU A 205 -2.85 -3.26 4.57
C GLU A 205 -2.03 -4.56 4.57
N LEU A 206 -1.47 -4.93 5.72
CA LEU A 206 -0.79 -6.23 5.88
C LEU A 206 -1.76 -7.40 5.69
N ALA A 207 -2.97 -7.33 6.24
CA ALA A 207 -3.99 -8.37 6.08
C ALA A 207 -4.43 -8.53 4.61
N ARG A 208 -4.70 -7.44 3.90
CA ARG A 208 -5.05 -7.45 2.47
C ARG A 208 -3.94 -8.03 1.61
N LYS A 209 -2.69 -7.61 1.84
CA LYS A 209 -1.52 -8.17 1.13
C LYS A 209 -1.38 -9.67 1.42
N ALA A 210 -1.58 -10.11 2.66
CA ALA A 210 -1.57 -11.53 3.02
C ALA A 210 -2.71 -12.33 2.36
N ALA A 211 -3.84 -11.68 2.09
CA ALA A 211 -4.96 -12.23 1.32
C ALA A 211 -4.73 -12.19 -0.21
N GLY A 212 -3.60 -11.65 -0.67
CA GLY A 212 -3.20 -11.62 -2.09
C GLY A 212 -3.59 -10.34 -2.84
N ALA A 213 -3.99 -9.28 -2.15
CA ALA A 213 -4.28 -8.00 -2.78
C ALA A 213 -2.99 -7.36 -3.36
N SER A 214 -3.08 -6.88 -4.60
CA SER A 214 -2.03 -6.11 -5.28
C SER A 214 -2.34 -4.62 -5.22
N PHE A 215 -1.32 -3.80 -5.05
CA PHE A 215 -1.42 -2.35 -5.27
C PHE A 215 -1.49 -2.03 -6.77
N LEU A 216 -1.88 -0.80 -7.11
CA LEU A 216 -2.28 -0.43 -8.47
C LEU A 216 -1.17 -0.68 -9.51
N ASP A 217 0.07 -0.32 -9.23
CA ASP A 217 1.21 -0.52 -10.14
C ASP A 217 1.40 -2.00 -10.48
N GLN A 218 1.38 -2.86 -9.46
CA GLN A 218 1.53 -4.29 -9.64
C GLN A 218 0.35 -4.87 -10.43
N LYS A 219 -0.87 -4.38 -10.16
CA LYS A 219 -2.05 -4.76 -10.92
C LYS A 219 -1.90 -4.38 -12.40
N LEU A 220 -1.52 -3.14 -12.69
CA LEU A 220 -1.29 -2.67 -14.06
C LEU A 220 -0.20 -3.48 -14.78
N ALA A 221 0.86 -3.86 -14.08
CA ALA A 221 1.93 -4.71 -14.61
C ALA A 221 1.40 -6.10 -15.01
N LYS A 222 0.68 -6.75 -14.10
CA LYS A 222 0.10 -8.09 -14.30
C LYS A 222 -0.95 -8.06 -15.43
N ASP A 223 -1.82 -7.05 -15.43
CA ASP A 223 -2.83 -6.85 -16.46
C ASP A 223 -2.18 -6.60 -17.84
N ALA A 224 -1.10 -5.82 -17.91
CA ALA A 224 -0.42 -5.53 -19.18
C ALA A 224 0.11 -6.82 -19.84
N ILE A 225 0.70 -7.71 -19.04
CA ILE A 225 1.17 -9.02 -19.50
C ILE A 225 -0.02 -9.88 -19.95
N ALA A 226 -1.10 -9.91 -19.16
CA ALA A 226 -2.30 -10.69 -19.48
C ALA A 226 -2.99 -10.22 -20.77
N ASP A 227 -3.02 -8.91 -21.00
CA ASP A 227 -3.61 -8.27 -22.17
C ASP A 227 -2.70 -8.29 -23.41
N GLY A 228 -1.50 -8.87 -23.31
CA GLY A 228 -0.52 -8.92 -24.41
C GLY A 228 0.08 -7.56 -24.78
N LYS A 229 0.03 -6.58 -23.87
CA LYS A 229 0.66 -5.26 -24.01
C LYS A 229 2.17 -5.38 -23.74
N THR A 230 2.95 -4.46 -24.30
CA THR A 230 4.39 -4.39 -23.96
C THR A 230 4.55 -3.77 -22.57
N LEU A 231 5.13 -4.49 -21.62
CA LEU A 231 5.48 -3.95 -20.29
C LEU A 231 6.94 -3.46 -20.29
N LYS A 232 7.20 -2.28 -19.71
CA LYS A 232 8.55 -1.74 -19.47
C LYS A 232 8.69 -1.14 -18.08
N GLY A 233 9.85 -1.31 -17.46
CA GLY A 233 10.26 -0.61 -16.24
C GLY A 233 11.11 0.63 -16.55
N LEU A 234 10.98 1.67 -15.74
CA LEU A 234 11.88 2.84 -15.76
C LEU A 234 13.11 2.61 -14.88
N GLU A 235 13.01 1.74 -13.89
CA GLU A 235 14.01 1.45 -12.87
C GLU A 235 14.01 -0.06 -12.56
N THR A 236 15.13 -0.54 -12.04
CA THR A 236 15.22 -1.88 -11.42
C THR A 236 14.85 -1.80 -9.94
N LEU A 237 14.43 -2.91 -9.33
CA LEU A 237 14.20 -2.94 -7.89
C LEU A 237 15.48 -2.64 -7.11
N LEU A 238 16.62 -3.09 -7.64
CA LEU A 238 17.93 -2.81 -7.05
C LEU A 238 18.20 -1.30 -6.97
N GLU A 239 17.90 -0.54 -8.03
CA GLU A 239 18.05 0.92 -8.04
C GLU A 239 17.14 1.60 -7.00
N GLN A 240 15.91 1.12 -6.83
CA GLN A 240 14.98 1.64 -5.81
C GLN A 240 15.50 1.36 -4.40
N ILE A 241 15.92 0.12 -4.13
CA ILE A 241 16.48 -0.30 -2.85
C ILE A 241 17.77 0.47 -2.54
N SER A 242 18.68 0.62 -3.50
CA SER A 242 19.91 1.39 -3.33
C SER A 242 19.63 2.86 -3.06
N SER A 243 18.54 3.43 -3.60
CA SER A 243 18.16 4.82 -3.31
C SER A 243 17.75 4.97 -1.83
N LEU A 244 16.98 4.01 -1.28
CA LEU A 244 16.64 3.95 0.14
C LEU A 244 17.89 3.75 1.02
N ASP A 245 18.79 2.85 0.62
CA ASP A 245 20.02 2.56 1.35
C ASP A 245 21.01 3.73 1.35
N SER A 246 20.94 4.60 0.34
CA SER A 246 21.84 5.76 0.18
C SER A 246 21.55 6.93 1.11
N LEU A 247 20.40 6.92 1.79
CA LEU A 247 20.06 7.93 2.79
C LEU A 247 21.07 7.89 3.94
N PRO A 248 21.48 9.04 4.52
CA PRO A 248 22.38 9.04 5.67
C PRO A 248 21.79 8.24 6.84
N LEU A 249 22.65 7.56 7.61
CA LEU A 249 22.23 6.58 8.60
C LEU A 249 21.40 7.20 9.73
N GLU A 250 21.80 8.38 10.20
CA GLU A 250 21.13 9.12 11.26
C GLU A 250 19.67 9.47 10.89
N PRO A 251 19.37 10.13 9.75
CA PRO A 251 18.00 10.29 9.26
C PRO A 251 17.21 8.99 9.11
N GLN A 252 17.84 7.88 8.71
CA GLN A 252 17.13 6.60 8.64
C GLN A 252 16.72 6.08 10.03
N LEU A 253 17.56 6.28 11.06
CA LEU A 253 17.27 5.90 12.44
C LEU A 253 16.14 6.75 13.01
N GLU A 254 16.22 8.06 12.83
CA GLU A 254 15.19 9.02 13.25
C GLU A 254 13.84 8.68 12.58
N GLY A 255 13.82 8.50 11.26
CA GLY A 255 12.62 8.12 10.53
C GLY A 255 12.02 6.79 10.98
N LEU A 256 12.85 5.80 11.34
CA LEU A 256 12.37 4.54 11.92
C LEU A 256 11.68 4.77 13.28
N VAL A 257 12.33 5.50 14.20
CA VAL A 257 11.78 5.78 15.54
C VAL A 257 10.47 6.56 15.42
N GLN A 258 10.44 7.61 14.60
CA GLN A 258 9.25 8.41 14.33
C GLN A 258 8.11 7.57 13.74
N THR A 259 8.39 6.71 12.75
CA THR A 259 7.37 5.83 12.15
C THR A 259 6.80 4.86 13.18
N VAL A 260 7.62 4.35 14.09
CA VAL A 260 7.15 3.50 15.19
C VAL A 260 6.30 4.30 16.18
N ALA A 261 6.74 5.51 16.53
CA ALA A 261 6.08 6.38 17.49
C ALA A 261 4.67 6.81 17.05
N LEU A 262 4.42 6.95 15.73
CA LEU A 262 3.08 7.20 15.19
C LEU A 262 2.05 6.17 15.68
N GLY A 263 2.44 4.92 15.89
CA GLY A 263 1.56 3.90 16.45
C GLY A 263 0.25 3.76 15.68
N ASP A 264 -0.87 4.11 16.33
CA ASP A 264 -2.21 4.03 15.74
C ASP A 264 -2.51 5.22 14.79
N GLN A 265 -1.80 6.35 14.93
CA GLN A 265 -1.88 7.50 14.03
C GLN A 265 -1.37 7.19 12.61
N LEU A 266 -0.67 6.07 12.43
CA LEU A 266 -0.29 5.60 11.10
C LEU A 266 -1.51 5.39 10.19
N ASN A 267 -2.65 4.97 10.76
CA ASN A 267 -3.91 4.86 10.01
C ASN A 267 -4.37 6.24 9.53
N ASP A 268 -4.26 7.27 10.36
CA ASP A 268 -4.64 8.64 10.03
C ASP A 268 -3.75 9.22 8.93
N VAL A 269 -2.45 8.92 8.97
CA VAL A 269 -1.50 9.32 7.91
C VAL A 269 -1.90 8.69 6.58
N ILE A 270 -2.11 7.37 6.53
CA ILE A 270 -2.46 6.66 5.29
C ILE A 270 -3.85 7.05 4.77
N GLU A 271 -4.84 7.26 5.66
CA GLU A 271 -6.16 7.74 5.27
C GLU A 271 -6.07 9.17 4.69
N THR A 272 -5.32 10.06 5.34
CA THR A 272 -5.11 11.43 4.86
C THR A 272 -4.43 11.43 3.48
N MET A 273 -3.36 10.64 3.30
CA MET A 273 -2.70 10.47 2.00
C MET A 273 -3.67 9.94 0.94
N SER A 274 -4.49 8.95 1.28
CA SER A 274 -5.47 8.36 0.37
C SER A 274 -6.53 9.38 -0.04
N GLN A 275 -7.03 10.20 0.90
CA GLN A 275 -7.98 11.27 0.59
C GLN A 275 -7.36 12.36 -0.30
N LEU A 276 -6.12 12.77 -0.03
CA LEU A 276 -5.39 13.72 -0.87
C LEU A 276 -5.21 13.16 -2.28
N TYR A 277 -4.77 11.91 -2.41
CA TYR A 277 -4.63 11.23 -3.71
C TYR A 277 -5.95 11.18 -4.48
N LEU A 278 -7.04 10.79 -3.83
CA LEU A 278 -8.38 10.71 -4.44
C LEU A 278 -8.92 12.08 -4.87
N ALA A 279 -8.60 13.14 -4.12
CA ALA A 279 -8.92 14.51 -4.49
C ALA A 279 -7.99 15.08 -5.58
N GLY A 280 -6.89 14.39 -5.89
CA GLY A 280 -5.83 14.88 -6.76
C GLY A 280 -4.90 15.88 -6.08
N ASP A 281 -4.98 16.08 -4.77
CA ASP A 281 -4.24 17.09 -4.00
C ASP A 281 -2.83 16.62 -3.59
N ILE A 282 -2.10 16.04 -4.55
CA ILE A 282 -0.83 15.33 -4.32
C ILE A 282 0.31 16.25 -3.86
N GLY A 283 0.25 17.55 -4.18
CA GLY A 283 1.21 18.54 -3.67
C GLY A 283 1.12 18.76 -2.16
N MET A 284 0.00 18.38 -1.52
CA MET A 284 -0.20 18.50 -0.08
C MET A 284 0.37 17.30 0.71
N ILE A 285 0.69 16.19 0.04
CA ILE A 285 1.14 14.97 0.72
C ILE A 285 2.45 15.22 1.46
N MET A 286 3.44 15.85 0.79
CA MET A 286 4.74 16.08 1.41
C MET A 286 4.66 17.07 2.60
N PRO A 287 4.02 18.25 2.47
CA PRO A 287 3.80 19.14 3.62
C PRO A 287 3.07 18.45 4.78
N MET A 288 2.02 17.67 4.48
CA MET A 288 1.27 16.93 5.51
C MET A 288 2.13 15.90 6.22
N MET A 289 2.94 15.11 5.49
CA MET A 289 3.85 14.14 6.07
C MET A 289 4.84 14.82 7.02
N ARG A 290 5.41 15.96 6.63
CA ARG A 290 6.31 16.73 7.49
C ARG A 290 5.60 17.22 8.77
N ALA A 291 4.36 17.68 8.66
CA ALA A 291 3.57 18.12 9.81
C ALA A 291 3.15 16.97 10.75
N ALA A 292 3.00 15.75 10.23
CA ALA A 292 2.59 14.59 11.01
C ALA A 292 3.71 14.05 11.94
N VAL A 293 4.98 14.37 11.65
CA VAL A 293 6.14 14.04 12.49
C VAL A 293 6.72 15.32 13.09
N ALA A 294 6.38 15.56 14.36
CA ALA A 294 6.60 16.83 15.06
C ALA A 294 8.07 17.21 15.34
N GLU A 295 9.06 16.38 14.97
CA GLU A 295 10.42 16.45 15.52
C GLU A 295 11.56 16.64 14.48
N ASP A 296 11.27 16.93 13.21
CA ASP A 296 12.33 17.35 12.25
C ASP A 296 12.57 18.87 12.35
N GLU A 297 13.09 19.35 13.48
CA GLU A 297 13.33 20.78 13.74
C GLU A 297 14.27 21.42 12.70
N ASP A 298 15.20 20.64 12.12
CA ASP A 298 16.19 21.11 11.13
C ASP A 298 15.76 20.85 9.68
N GLY A 299 14.74 20.02 9.43
CA GLY A 299 14.18 19.71 8.11
C GLY A 299 15.09 18.90 7.19
N THR A 300 16.23 18.41 7.69
CA THR A 300 17.31 17.84 6.87
C THR A 300 17.01 16.42 6.41
N GLY A 301 16.43 15.59 7.28
CA GLY A 301 16.04 14.23 6.93
C GLY A 301 14.98 14.21 5.83
N TYR A 302 14.02 15.15 5.88
CA TYR A 302 13.02 15.31 4.84
C TYR A 302 13.61 15.75 3.49
N ALA A 303 14.57 16.68 3.50
CA ALA A 303 15.24 17.15 2.30
C ALA A 303 16.08 16.03 1.64
N ASP A 304 16.80 15.23 2.43
CA ASP A 304 17.54 14.07 1.92
C ASP A 304 16.61 13.01 1.33
N PHE A 305 15.46 12.76 1.99
CA PHE A 305 14.42 11.89 1.46
C PHE A 305 13.89 12.40 0.11
N GLU A 306 13.48 13.67 0.04
CA GLU A 306 12.98 14.27 -1.20
C GLU A 306 14.02 14.19 -2.32
N GLN A 307 15.28 14.52 -2.02
CA GLN A 307 16.36 14.46 -3.00
C GLN A 307 16.61 13.03 -3.51
N ARG A 308 16.79 12.05 -2.63
CA ARG A 308 17.19 10.68 -3.00
C ARG A 308 16.03 9.83 -3.53
N ILE A 309 14.85 9.97 -2.93
CA ILE A 309 13.71 9.08 -3.18
C ILE A 309 12.76 9.65 -4.23
N ILE A 310 12.76 10.97 -4.43
CA ILE A 310 11.91 11.63 -5.43
C ILE A 310 12.76 12.22 -6.56
N ILE A 311 13.63 13.21 -6.30
CA ILE A 311 14.28 13.99 -7.35
C ILE A 311 15.27 13.16 -8.18
N ASP A 312 16.23 12.48 -7.55
CA ASP A 312 17.24 11.66 -8.25
C ASP A 312 16.56 10.58 -9.11
N ARG A 313 15.46 10.01 -8.60
CA ARG A 313 14.64 9.00 -9.30
C ARG A 313 13.83 9.63 -10.44
N ASN A 314 13.26 10.82 -10.25
CA ASN A 314 12.55 11.56 -11.29
C ASN A 314 13.43 11.80 -12.52
N HIS A 315 14.68 12.23 -12.31
CA HIS A 315 15.61 12.43 -13.43
C HIS A 315 15.89 11.13 -14.20
N ARG A 316 16.15 10.03 -13.49
CA ARG A 316 16.35 8.71 -14.10
C ARG A 316 15.12 8.25 -14.89
N MET A 317 13.95 8.37 -14.28
CA MET A 317 12.67 8.01 -14.89
C MET A 317 12.36 8.88 -16.10
N ALA A 318 12.62 10.18 -16.04
CA ALA A 318 12.43 11.08 -17.16
C ALA A 318 13.37 10.76 -18.32
N GLU A 319 14.66 10.52 -18.04
CA GLU A 319 15.66 10.14 -19.05
C GLU A 319 15.26 8.85 -19.78
N ARG A 320 14.82 7.82 -19.05
CA ARG A 320 14.43 6.52 -19.61
C ARG A 320 13.03 6.50 -20.20
N GLY A 321 12.14 7.35 -19.70
CA GLY A 321 10.75 7.47 -20.13
C GLY A 321 10.61 8.21 -21.47
N ALA A 322 11.41 9.24 -21.71
CA ALA A 322 11.30 10.08 -22.92
C ALA A 322 11.34 9.27 -24.23
N PRO A 323 12.35 8.39 -24.44
CA PRO A 323 12.44 7.62 -25.68
C PRO A 323 11.27 6.64 -25.87
N ILE A 324 10.63 6.21 -24.77
CA ILE A 324 9.45 5.34 -24.82
C ILE A 324 8.23 6.17 -25.22
N LEU A 325 8.07 7.35 -24.62
CA LEU A 325 6.99 8.30 -24.92
C LEU A 325 7.07 8.85 -26.35
N ASP A 326 8.27 8.98 -26.91
CA ASP A 326 8.50 9.33 -28.32
C ASP A 326 7.91 8.32 -29.31
N GLY A 327 7.67 7.08 -28.87
CA GLY A 327 6.95 6.08 -29.67
C GLY A 327 5.43 6.30 -29.72
N GLY A 328 4.87 7.10 -28.80
CA GLY A 328 3.43 7.29 -28.62
C GLY A 328 2.69 6.03 -28.11
N ASN A 329 1.39 6.20 -27.86
CA ASN A 329 0.49 5.12 -27.41
C ASN A 329 0.94 4.37 -26.14
N VAL A 330 1.48 5.12 -25.18
CA VAL A 330 1.98 4.62 -23.90
C VAL A 330 1.01 4.96 -22.78
N PHE A 331 0.77 4.02 -21.88
CA PHE A 331 0.20 4.28 -20.55
C PHE A 331 1.30 4.13 -19.50
N MET A 332 1.76 5.24 -18.94
CA MET A 332 2.79 5.29 -17.90
C MET A 332 2.15 5.46 -16.53
N ALA A 333 2.57 4.66 -15.56
CA ALA A 333 2.11 4.73 -14.18
C ALA A 333 3.31 4.77 -13.22
N VAL A 334 3.36 5.81 -12.39
CA VAL A 334 4.44 6.07 -11.43
C VAL A 334 3.83 6.64 -10.15
N GLY A 335 4.51 6.50 -9.02
CA GLY A 335 4.04 7.03 -7.74
C GLY A 335 3.69 8.50 -7.84
N ALA A 336 2.55 8.91 -7.28
CA ALA A 336 2.01 10.24 -7.46
C ALA A 336 2.95 11.36 -6.97
N LEU A 337 3.81 11.07 -5.98
CA LEU A 337 4.82 12.00 -5.49
C LEU A 337 5.92 12.32 -6.52
N HIS A 338 6.04 11.54 -7.59
CA HIS A 338 6.97 11.82 -8.68
C HIS A 338 6.42 12.86 -9.68
N LEU A 339 5.16 13.26 -9.57
CA LEU A 339 4.52 14.18 -10.53
C LEU A 339 4.73 15.68 -10.25
N PRO A 340 4.53 16.20 -9.03
CA PRO A 340 4.54 17.63 -8.76
C PRO A 340 5.97 18.20 -8.63
N GLY A 341 6.09 19.52 -8.67
CA GLY A 341 7.35 20.23 -8.48
C GLY A 341 8.10 20.55 -9.78
N GLU A 342 9.09 21.44 -9.68
CA GLU A 342 9.99 21.81 -10.80
C GLU A 342 10.85 20.65 -11.28
N GLU A 343 11.14 19.70 -10.37
CA GLU A 343 11.84 18.44 -10.64
C GLU A 343 10.87 17.25 -10.73
N GLY A 344 9.56 17.50 -10.81
CA GLY A 344 8.53 16.50 -11.06
C GLY A 344 8.54 16.02 -12.51
N LEU A 345 8.11 14.78 -12.74
CA LEU A 345 8.08 14.16 -14.06
C LEU A 345 7.30 14.99 -15.10
N ILE A 346 6.27 15.72 -14.68
CA ILE A 346 5.51 16.60 -15.57
C ILE A 346 6.39 17.70 -16.14
N GLU A 347 7.16 18.39 -15.29
CA GLU A 347 8.07 19.45 -15.75
C GLU A 347 9.28 18.88 -16.48
N LEU A 348 9.82 17.75 -16.03
CA LEU A 348 10.94 17.09 -16.70
C LEU A 348 10.59 16.66 -18.13
N PHE A 349 9.41 16.07 -18.35
CA PHE A 349 8.96 15.73 -19.70
C PHE A 349 8.60 16.98 -20.53
N ARG A 350 8.06 18.05 -19.93
CA ARG A 350 7.89 19.34 -20.64
C ARG A 350 9.22 19.88 -21.13
N LYS A 351 10.27 19.85 -20.30
CA LYS A 351 11.65 20.23 -20.66
C LYS A 351 12.22 19.38 -21.80
N GLN A 352 11.72 18.16 -21.98
CA GLN A 352 12.09 17.25 -23.09
C GLN A 352 11.21 17.40 -24.35
N GLY A 353 10.31 18.38 -24.38
CA GLY A 353 9.53 18.74 -25.56
C GLY A 353 8.15 18.08 -25.68
N PHE A 354 7.65 17.45 -24.61
CA PHE A 354 6.27 16.96 -24.56
C PHE A 354 5.29 18.06 -24.14
N VAL A 355 4.11 18.07 -24.74
CA VAL A 355 2.97 18.86 -24.26
C VAL A 355 2.21 18.01 -23.26
N ILE A 356 2.19 18.43 -22.00
CA ILE A 356 1.51 17.69 -20.92
C ILE A 356 0.34 18.50 -20.37
N THR A 357 -0.85 17.92 -20.42
CA THR A 357 -2.10 18.54 -19.96
C THR A 357 -2.81 17.64 -18.96
N ARG A 358 -3.37 18.23 -17.91
CA ARG A 358 -4.15 17.48 -16.92
C ARG A 358 -5.44 16.99 -17.55
N VAL A 359 -5.77 15.73 -17.33
CA VAL A 359 -7.07 15.15 -17.70
C VAL A 359 -7.99 15.25 -16.47
N GLN A 360 -9.19 15.80 -16.67
CA GLN A 360 -10.18 15.99 -15.61
C GLN A 360 -11.08 14.77 -15.46
#